data_AF-A0A2N6GC55-F1
#
_entry.id   AF-A0A2N6GC55-F1
#
_cell.length_a   1.000
_cell.length_b   1.000
_cell.length_c   1.000
_cell.angle_alpha   90.00
_cell.angle_beta   90.00
_cell.angle_gamma   90.00
#
_symmetry.space_group_name_H-M   'P 1'
#
loop_
_entity.id
_entity.type
_entity.pdbx_description
1 polymer ?
#
loop_
_entity_poly.entity_id
_entity_poly.type
_entity_poly.pdbx_seq_one_letter_code
_entity_poly.pdbx_strand_id
1 'polypeptide(L)'
;MDQISLQKRLPPCQVSRKMISQLENFLNVQVPKLFQKELASMSGIFQGQNASSLRKYALYVQQGSQTEELKKLEDLKGSVFSNKVRHISLRLRLGIPEIINISISFTRDQFGELDLTVTDPKAKAKAQKIYDALRQILSAYAKKRAVVHNRAFQILVTLLVPVGLIGLGVWWQSDLFFLFLSLGWLVLLSVFLNYSLAQTFPYITFQTDKRFHLRSLLYGLSLLLVIAVTAGYVYLLVMRMHELATL
;
A
#
# COMPACT_ATOMS: atom_id res chain seq x y z
N MET A 1 -25.18 -8.72 22.35
CA MET A 1 -24.70 -8.91 20.96
C MET A 1 -23.26 -8.45 20.95
N ASP A 2 -22.33 -9.31 20.55
CA ASP A 2 -20.92 -8.94 20.53
C ASP A 2 -20.60 -8.26 19.19
N GLN A 3 -20.01 -7.08 19.28
CA GLN A 3 -19.56 -6.30 18.13
C GLN A 3 -18.03 -6.34 18.08
N ILE A 4 -17.49 -6.67 16.91
CA ILE A 4 -16.05 -6.64 16.66
C ILE A 4 -15.79 -5.74 15.47
N SER A 5 -14.97 -4.72 15.68
CA SER A 5 -14.36 -3.93 14.63
C SER A 5 -12.91 -4.38 14.42
N LEU A 6 -12.54 -4.58 13.16
CA LEU A 6 -11.21 -4.92 12.73
C LEU A 6 -10.79 -3.91 11.67
N GLN A 7 -9.82 -3.08 12.04
CA GLN A 7 -9.18 -2.12 11.15
C GLN A 7 -7.77 -2.58 10.84
N LYS A 8 -7.47 -2.75 9.55
CA LYS A 8 -6.16 -3.24 9.08
C LYS A 8 -5.68 -2.46 7.88
N ARG A 9 -4.38 -2.13 7.89
CA ARG A 9 -3.68 -1.60 6.72
C ARG A 9 -3.36 -2.73 5.75
N LEU A 10 -3.65 -2.50 4.48
CA LEU A 10 -3.41 -3.44 3.40
C LEU A 10 -1.95 -3.36 2.93
N PRO A 11 -1.38 -4.47 2.46
CA PRO A 11 -0.02 -4.49 1.92
C PRO A 11 0.06 -3.68 0.62
N PRO A 12 1.27 -3.23 0.23
CA PRO A 12 1.48 -2.57 -1.05
C PRO A 12 1.05 -3.47 -2.21
N CYS A 13 0.15 -2.97 -3.07
CA CYS A 13 -0.45 -3.77 -4.13
C CYS A 13 -0.70 -2.98 -5.42
N GLN A 14 -0.85 -3.72 -6.52
CA GLN A 14 -1.32 -3.16 -7.78
C GLN A 14 -2.81 -3.42 -7.94
N VAL A 15 -3.61 -2.35 -7.86
CA VAL A 15 -5.05 -2.42 -8.00
C VAL A 15 -5.40 -2.57 -9.49
N SER A 16 -5.89 -3.75 -9.85
CA SER A 16 -6.36 -4.07 -11.20
C SER A 16 -7.87 -4.24 -11.21
N ARG A 17 -8.50 -4.10 -12.39
CA ARG A 17 -9.95 -4.37 -12.53
C ARG A 17 -10.29 -5.82 -12.18
N LYS A 18 -9.39 -6.76 -12.48
CA LYS A 18 -9.52 -8.18 -12.08
C LYS A 18 -9.55 -8.33 -10.56
N MET A 19 -8.66 -7.64 -9.85
CA MET A 19 -8.65 -7.63 -8.38
C MET A 19 -9.96 -7.08 -7.80
N ILE A 20 -10.41 -5.91 -8.31
CA ILE A 20 -11.66 -5.30 -7.85
C ILE A 20 -12.86 -6.20 -8.15
N SER A 21 -12.91 -6.83 -9.33
CA SER A 21 -13.96 -7.80 -9.67
C SER A 21 -13.95 -9.04 -8.76
N GLN A 22 -12.78 -9.57 -8.40
CA GLN A 22 -12.68 -10.68 -7.46
C GLN A 22 -13.12 -10.27 -6.05
N LEU A 23 -12.75 -9.07 -5.59
CA LEU A 23 -13.21 -8.52 -4.32
C LEU A 23 -14.74 -8.30 -4.34
N GLU A 24 -15.28 -7.74 -5.42
CA GLU A 24 -16.71 -7.54 -5.61
C GLU A 24 -17.48 -8.88 -5.58
N ASN A 25 -17.00 -9.90 -6.30
CA ASN A 25 -17.57 -11.24 -6.26
C ASN A 25 -17.50 -11.87 -4.87
N PHE A 26 -16.38 -11.69 -4.16
CA PHE A 26 -16.24 -12.15 -2.79
C PHE A 26 -17.26 -11.46 -1.85
N LEU A 27 -17.35 -10.14 -1.91
CA LEU A 27 -18.25 -9.33 -1.09
C LEU A 27 -19.73 -9.61 -1.40
N ASN A 28 -20.11 -9.73 -2.68
CA ASN A 28 -21.51 -9.87 -3.07
C ASN A 28 -22.02 -11.32 -3.04
N VAL A 29 -21.12 -12.31 -3.18
CA VAL A 29 -21.51 -13.73 -3.26
C VAL A 29 -21.05 -14.52 -2.04
N GLN A 30 -19.79 -14.42 -1.62
CA GLN A 30 -19.24 -15.28 -0.58
C GLN A 30 -19.57 -14.77 0.83
N VAL A 31 -19.49 -13.47 1.09
CA VAL A 31 -19.83 -12.91 2.40
C VAL A 31 -21.29 -13.20 2.77
N PRO A 32 -22.31 -12.97 1.91
CA PRO A 32 -23.69 -13.28 2.28
C PRO A 32 -23.93 -14.78 2.49
N LYS A 33 -23.19 -15.66 1.80
CA LYS A 33 -23.24 -17.12 2.04
C LYS A 33 -22.83 -17.50 3.47
N LEU A 34 -21.86 -16.79 4.04
CA LEU A 34 -21.41 -17.01 5.42
C LEU A 34 -22.46 -16.63 6.47
N PHE A 35 -23.45 -15.82 6.11
CA PHE A 35 -24.49 -15.31 7.00
C PHE A 35 -25.91 -15.69 6.54
N GLN A 36 -26.04 -16.75 5.73
CA GLN A 36 -27.33 -17.18 5.18
C GLN A 36 -28.37 -17.48 6.26
N LYS A 37 -27.96 -18.09 7.37
CA LYS A 37 -28.87 -18.47 8.45
C LYS A 37 -29.41 -17.23 9.18
N GLU A 38 -28.54 -16.28 9.46
CA GLU A 38 -28.86 -15.03 10.13
C GLU A 38 -29.72 -14.14 9.22
N LEU A 39 -29.36 -14.03 7.93
CA LEU A 39 -30.15 -13.31 6.94
C LEU A 39 -31.54 -13.93 6.73
N ALA A 40 -31.65 -15.27 6.70
CA ALA A 40 -32.93 -15.95 6.57
C ALA A 40 -33.83 -15.70 7.79
N SER A 41 -33.26 -15.76 9.01
CA SER A 41 -34.01 -15.41 10.23
C SER A 41 -34.50 -13.96 10.21
N MET A 42 -33.70 -13.02 9.70
CA MET A 42 -34.12 -11.62 9.59
C MET A 42 -35.18 -11.41 8.51
N SER A 43 -35.08 -12.06 7.34
CA SER A 43 -36.14 -11.97 6.32
C SER A 43 -37.47 -12.56 6.78
N GLY A 44 -37.44 -13.57 7.68
CA GLY A 44 -38.65 -14.13 8.28
C GLY A 44 -39.30 -13.20 9.32
N ILE A 45 -38.49 -12.41 10.04
CA ILE A 45 -38.95 -11.43 11.04
C ILE A 45 -39.43 -10.14 10.37
N PHE A 46 -38.72 -9.68 9.33
CA PHE A 46 -39.08 -8.51 8.52
C PHE A 46 -39.93 -8.94 7.31
N GLN A 47 -41.14 -9.43 7.58
CA GLN A 47 -42.11 -9.84 6.56
C GLN A 47 -42.27 -8.74 5.48
N GLY A 48 -41.81 -9.04 4.26
CA GLY A 48 -42.00 -8.18 3.08
C GLY A 48 -40.72 -7.65 2.41
N GLN A 49 -39.54 -7.82 3.02
CA GLN A 49 -38.27 -7.42 2.39
C GLN A 49 -37.55 -8.62 1.75
N ASN A 50 -37.36 -8.56 0.42
CA ASN A 50 -36.53 -9.52 -0.31
C ASN A 50 -35.12 -9.57 0.30
N ALA A 51 -34.51 -10.76 0.44
CA ALA A 51 -33.15 -10.92 0.98
C ALA A 51 -32.08 -10.05 0.26
N SER A 52 -32.39 -9.56 -0.95
CA SER A 52 -31.61 -8.60 -1.73
C SER A 52 -31.64 -7.16 -1.20
N SER A 53 -32.73 -6.69 -0.58
CA SER A 53 -32.84 -5.33 -0.01
C SER A 53 -32.04 -5.18 1.29
N LEU A 54 -31.75 -6.30 1.96
CA LEU A 54 -30.85 -6.37 3.12
C LEU A 54 -29.37 -6.25 2.73
N ARG A 55 -29.06 -6.16 1.43
CA ARG A 55 -27.69 -6.02 0.91
C ARG A 55 -27.54 -4.68 0.23
N LYS A 56 -26.65 -3.84 0.75
CA LYS A 56 -26.27 -2.57 0.12
C LYS A 56 -24.80 -2.64 -0.24
N TYR A 57 -24.51 -2.70 -1.53
CA TYR A 57 -23.16 -2.63 -2.08
C TYR A 57 -23.03 -1.35 -2.90
N ALA A 58 -21.91 -0.65 -2.72
CA ALA A 58 -21.55 0.53 -3.50
C ALA A 58 -20.06 0.54 -3.79
N LEU A 59 -19.71 0.90 -5.03
CA LEU A 59 -18.35 1.11 -5.50
C LEU A 59 -18.17 2.60 -5.76
N TYR A 60 -17.27 3.25 -5.02
CA TYR A 60 -16.91 4.64 -5.25
C TYR A 60 -15.60 4.71 -6.02
N VAL A 61 -15.60 5.40 -7.16
CA VAL A 61 -14.41 5.63 -7.97
C VAL A 61 -14.19 7.13 -8.09
N GLN A 62 -13.05 7.61 -7.58
CA GLN A 62 -12.67 9.02 -7.70
C GLN A 62 -11.72 9.20 -8.88
N GLN A 63 -12.16 10.01 -9.85
CA GLN A 63 -11.39 10.40 -11.04
C GLN A 63 -11.10 11.90 -10.98
N GLY A 64 -9.88 12.28 -10.58
CA GLY A 64 -9.55 13.70 -10.36
C GLY A 64 -10.36 14.31 -9.21
N SER A 65 -11.22 15.29 -9.49
CA SER A 65 -12.12 15.94 -8.53
C SER A 65 -13.52 15.32 -8.47
N GLN A 66 -13.86 14.43 -9.41
CA GLN A 66 -15.18 13.81 -9.48
C GLN A 66 -15.17 12.46 -8.78
N THR A 67 -16.22 12.19 -8.01
CA THR A 67 -16.47 10.90 -7.37
C THR A 67 -17.71 10.30 -8.00
N GLU A 68 -17.56 9.13 -8.61
CA GLU A 68 -18.65 8.37 -9.21
C GLU A 68 -19.02 7.22 -8.28
N GLU A 69 -20.31 7.10 -7.96
CA GLU A 69 -20.86 5.94 -7.27
C GLU A 69 -21.43 4.97 -8.31
N LEU A 70 -20.93 3.74 -8.30
CA LEU A 70 -21.27 2.68 -9.24
C LEU A 70 -21.85 1.49 -8.48
N LYS A 71 -22.78 0.78 -9.13
CA LYS A 71 -23.35 -0.45 -8.57
C LYS A 71 -22.46 -1.65 -8.84
N LYS A 72 -21.75 -1.66 -9.97
CA LYS A 72 -20.76 -2.67 -10.33
C LYS A 72 -19.54 -2.08 -11.02
N LEU A 73 -18.42 -2.80 -10.99
CA LEU A 73 -17.23 -2.42 -11.76
C LEU A 73 -17.45 -2.46 -13.29
N GLU A 74 -18.40 -3.28 -13.75
CA GLU A 74 -18.77 -3.40 -15.17
C GLU A 74 -19.32 -2.09 -15.75
N ASP A 75 -19.92 -1.25 -14.90
CA ASP A 75 -20.50 0.04 -15.31
C ASP A 75 -19.40 1.07 -15.70
N LEU A 76 -18.18 0.86 -15.24
CA LEU A 76 -17.03 1.69 -15.60
C LEU A 76 -16.57 1.33 -17.02
N LYS A 77 -16.38 2.29 -17.92
CA LYS A 77 -15.93 1.99 -19.30
C LYS A 77 -14.45 1.58 -19.35
N GLY A 78 -14.06 0.77 -20.35
CA GLY A 78 -12.68 0.37 -20.65
C GLY A 78 -12.23 -0.97 -20.04
N SER A 79 -11.07 -1.49 -20.47
CA SER A 79 -10.48 -2.74 -19.97
C SER A 79 -9.51 -2.52 -18.79
N VAL A 80 -9.05 -1.28 -18.59
CA VAL A 80 -8.08 -0.86 -17.58
C VAL A 80 -8.57 0.42 -16.89
N PHE A 81 -8.00 0.82 -15.74
CA PHE A 81 -8.37 2.08 -15.09
C PHE A 81 -7.80 3.28 -15.84
N SER A 82 -8.54 4.39 -15.84
CA SER A 82 -8.02 5.68 -16.30
C SER A 82 -6.88 6.16 -15.41
N ASN A 83 -5.87 6.82 -15.98
CA ASN A 83 -4.77 7.39 -15.20
C ASN A 83 -5.22 8.52 -14.25
N LYS A 84 -6.45 9.01 -14.39
CA LYS A 84 -7.07 9.99 -13.50
C LYS A 84 -7.63 9.37 -12.21
N VAL A 85 -7.73 8.04 -12.13
CA VAL A 85 -8.22 7.35 -10.92
C VAL A 85 -7.24 7.59 -9.78
N ARG A 86 -7.75 8.12 -8.68
CA ARG A 86 -6.99 8.42 -7.45
C ARG A 86 -7.44 7.58 -6.27
N HIS A 87 -8.72 7.21 -6.24
CA HIS A 87 -9.29 6.47 -5.12
C HIS A 87 -10.35 5.48 -5.61
N ILE A 88 -10.38 4.29 -5.02
CA ILE A 88 -11.44 3.30 -5.19
C ILE A 88 -11.84 2.79 -3.80
N SER A 89 -13.14 2.85 -3.47
CA SER A 89 -13.68 2.28 -2.24
C SER A 89 -14.81 1.31 -2.54
N LEU A 90 -14.72 0.10 -1.97
CA LEU A 90 -15.80 -0.88 -1.97
C LEU A 90 -16.47 -0.85 -0.59
N ARG A 91 -17.78 -0.66 -0.56
CA ARG A 91 -18.57 -0.71 0.68
C ARG A 91 -19.67 -1.75 0.57
N LEU A 92 -19.73 -2.65 1.55
CA LEU A 92 -20.79 -3.63 1.69
C LEU A 92 -21.42 -3.53 3.09
N ARG A 93 -22.73 -3.37 3.12
CA ARG A 93 -23.54 -3.42 4.34
C ARG A 93 -24.56 -4.54 4.22
N LEU A 94 -24.66 -5.38 5.25
CA LEU A 94 -25.56 -6.53 5.29
C LEU A 94 -26.43 -6.53 6.55
N GLY A 95 -27.74 -6.71 6.34
CA GLY A 95 -28.75 -6.86 7.40
C GLY A 95 -29.34 -5.54 7.89
N ILE A 96 -30.47 -5.65 8.61
CA ILE A 96 -31.15 -4.56 9.30
C ILE A 96 -31.54 -5.08 10.69
N PRO A 97 -30.97 -4.58 11.81
CA PRO A 97 -29.82 -3.67 11.88
C PRO A 97 -28.54 -4.25 11.24
N GLU A 98 -27.57 -3.39 10.88
CA GLU A 98 -26.36 -3.80 10.17
C GLU A 98 -25.57 -4.86 10.97
N ILE A 99 -25.57 -6.10 10.48
CA ILE A 99 -24.83 -7.23 11.05
C ILE A 99 -23.36 -7.14 10.62
N ILE A 100 -23.13 -6.63 9.40
CA ILE A 100 -21.79 -6.55 8.81
C ILE A 100 -21.66 -5.25 8.05
N ASN A 101 -20.54 -4.58 8.25
CA ASN A 101 -20.09 -3.46 7.44
C ASN A 101 -18.64 -3.71 7.02
N ILE A 102 -18.39 -3.79 5.72
CA ILE A 102 -17.06 -3.93 5.13
C ILE A 102 -16.79 -2.71 4.27
N SER A 103 -15.71 -1.99 4.57
CA SER A 103 -15.18 -0.92 3.74
C SER A 103 -13.74 -1.25 3.38
N ILE A 104 -13.46 -1.35 2.08
CA ILE A 104 -12.11 -1.50 1.55
C ILE A 104 -11.81 -0.25 0.74
N SER A 105 -10.74 0.46 1.09
CA SER A 105 -10.32 1.68 0.41
C SER A 105 -8.93 1.55 -0.17
N PHE A 106 -8.76 2.06 -1.39
CA PHE A 106 -7.50 2.13 -2.09
C PHE A 106 -7.27 3.56 -2.55
N THR A 107 -6.26 4.22 -2.02
CA THR A 107 -5.86 5.57 -2.45
C THR A 107 -4.47 5.51 -3.07
N ARG A 108 -4.29 6.18 -4.21
CA ARG A 108 -3.00 6.24 -4.91
C ARG A 108 -1.91 6.75 -3.96
N ASP A 109 -0.76 6.09 -3.99
CA ASP A 109 0.43 6.43 -3.20
C ASP A 109 0.27 6.35 -1.67
N GLN A 110 -0.89 5.90 -1.16
CA GLN A 110 -1.16 5.71 0.27
C GLN A 110 -1.37 4.22 0.60
N PHE A 111 -1.45 3.92 1.90
CA PHE A 111 -1.86 2.59 2.35
C PHE A 111 -3.33 2.34 2.02
N GLY A 112 -3.65 1.11 1.64
CA GLY A 112 -5.04 0.69 1.57
C GLY A 112 -5.56 0.39 2.97
N GLU A 113 -6.84 0.58 3.19
CA GLU A 113 -7.46 0.35 4.49
C GLU A 113 -8.62 -0.63 4.33
N LEU A 114 -8.73 -1.52 5.30
CA LEU A 114 -9.83 -2.44 5.46
C LEU A 114 -10.45 -2.19 6.83
N ASP A 115 -11.71 -1.78 6.83
CA ASP A 115 -12.55 -1.68 8.00
C ASP A 115 -13.65 -2.75 7.91
N LEU A 116 -13.65 -3.68 8.87
CA LEU A 116 -14.61 -4.77 8.98
C LEU A 116 -15.28 -4.66 10.34
N THR A 117 -16.59 -4.46 10.35
CA THR A 117 -17.41 -4.50 11.57
C THR A 117 -18.36 -5.68 11.46
N VAL A 118 -18.40 -6.57 12.45
CA VAL A 118 -19.32 -7.71 12.53
C VAL A 118 -20.02 -7.72 13.88
N THR A 119 -21.33 -7.87 13.86
CA THR A 119 -22.21 -7.91 15.03
C THR A 119 -22.91 -9.27 15.08
N ASP A 120 -22.34 -10.22 15.81
CA ASP A 120 -22.79 -11.62 15.85
C ASP A 120 -22.20 -12.33 17.10
N PRO A 121 -22.93 -13.25 17.77
CA PRO A 121 -22.34 -14.08 18.84
C PRO A 121 -21.09 -14.87 18.42
N LYS A 122 -20.87 -15.13 17.13
CA LYS A 122 -19.63 -15.72 16.57
C LYS A 122 -18.83 -14.72 15.72
N ALA A 123 -18.95 -13.42 16.00
CA ALA A 123 -18.33 -12.34 15.23
C ALA A 123 -16.83 -12.55 15.03
N LYS A 124 -16.09 -13.02 16.05
CA LYS A 124 -14.62 -13.14 15.97
C LYS A 124 -14.17 -14.14 14.92
N ALA A 125 -14.76 -15.34 14.93
CA ALA A 125 -14.42 -16.39 13.98
C ALA A 125 -14.84 -16.03 12.56
N LYS A 126 -16.03 -15.41 12.39
CA LYS A 126 -16.51 -14.97 11.08
C LYS A 126 -15.68 -13.82 10.53
N ALA A 127 -15.34 -12.83 11.36
CA ALA A 127 -14.51 -11.69 10.98
C ALA A 127 -13.11 -12.15 10.55
N GLN A 128 -12.49 -13.07 11.31
CA GLN A 128 -11.20 -13.63 10.97
C GLN A 128 -11.24 -14.39 9.63
N LYS A 129 -12.28 -15.20 9.39
CA LYS A 129 -12.45 -15.93 8.13
C LYS A 129 -12.61 -14.99 6.93
N ILE A 130 -13.35 -13.89 7.08
CA ILE A 130 -13.48 -12.85 6.04
C ILE A 130 -12.12 -12.20 5.79
N TYR A 131 -11.42 -11.84 6.86
CA TYR A 131 -10.09 -11.22 6.77
C TYR A 131 -9.07 -12.13 6.06
N ASP A 132 -9.02 -13.41 6.41
CA ASP A 132 -8.07 -14.36 5.82
C ASP A 132 -8.34 -14.57 4.32
N ALA A 133 -9.62 -14.64 3.92
CA ALA A 133 -9.99 -14.73 2.51
C ALA A 133 -9.65 -13.45 1.73
N LEU A 134 -9.93 -12.26 2.30
CA LEU A 134 -9.53 -10.97 1.71
C LEU A 134 -8.01 -10.88 1.58
N ARG A 135 -7.27 -11.30 2.61
CA ARG A 135 -5.82 -11.33 2.61
C ARG A 135 -5.27 -12.23 1.51
N GLN A 136 -5.88 -13.40 1.27
CA GLN A 136 -5.49 -14.31 0.20
C GLN A 136 -5.73 -13.71 -1.20
N ILE A 137 -6.85 -13.01 -1.40
CA ILE A 137 -7.10 -12.29 -2.66
C ILE A 137 -6.05 -11.20 -2.84
N LEU A 138 -5.80 -10.38 -1.81
CA LEU A 138 -4.87 -9.25 -1.89
C LEU A 138 -3.41 -9.68 -2.02
N SER A 139 -3.00 -10.80 -1.42
CA SER A 139 -1.62 -11.31 -1.53
C SER A 139 -1.27 -11.74 -2.95
N ALA A 140 -2.25 -12.21 -3.73
CA ALA A 140 -2.06 -12.53 -5.15
C ALA A 140 -1.74 -11.29 -6.01
N TYR A 141 -2.13 -10.09 -5.56
CA TYR A 141 -1.87 -8.81 -6.24
C TYR A 141 -0.86 -7.92 -5.49
N ALA A 142 -0.26 -8.44 -4.42
CA ALA A 142 0.77 -7.74 -3.68
C ALA A 142 2.02 -7.57 -4.54
N LYS A 143 2.62 -6.39 -4.50
CA LYS A 143 3.90 -6.16 -5.20
C LYS A 143 5.04 -6.76 -4.39
N LYS A 144 5.99 -7.41 -5.08
CA LYS A 144 7.28 -7.86 -4.51
C LYS A 144 8.10 -6.72 -3.88
N ARG A 145 7.75 -5.46 -4.15
CA ARG A 145 8.44 -4.25 -3.66
C ARG A 145 8.11 -3.89 -2.20
N ALA A 146 7.33 -4.70 -1.49
CA ALA A 146 7.02 -4.49 -0.08
C ALA A 146 8.28 -4.35 0.81
N VAL A 147 9.40 -4.95 0.41
CA VAL A 147 10.70 -4.83 1.10
C VAL A 147 11.17 -3.38 1.18
N VAL A 148 10.93 -2.56 0.14
CA VAL A 148 11.36 -1.16 0.08
C VAL A 148 10.65 -0.29 1.12
N HIS A 149 9.47 -0.72 1.57
CA HIS A 149 8.68 -0.03 2.59
C HIS A 149 8.84 -0.61 3.99
N ASN A 150 9.69 -1.64 4.15
CA ASN A 150 9.98 -2.18 5.45
C ASN A 150 10.91 -1.22 6.21
N ARG A 151 10.45 -0.68 7.35
CA ARG A 151 11.24 0.22 8.20
C ARG A 151 12.59 -0.38 8.57
N ALA A 152 12.66 -1.68 8.86
CA ALA A 152 13.91 -2.34 9.21
C ALA A 152 14.90 -2.32 8.04
N PHE A 153 14.42 -2.57 6.81
CA PHE A 153 15.24 -2.50 5.61
C PHE A 153 15.70 -1.06 5.32
N GLN A 154 14.80 -0.08 5.45
CA GLN A 154 15.13 1.34 5.28
C GLN A 154 16.20 1.77 6.28
N ILE A 155 16.04 1.46 7.57
CA ILE A 155 17.02 1.77 8.61
C ILE A 155 18.36 1.09 8.32
N LEU A 156 18.35 -0.18 7.93
CA LEU A 156 19.56 -0.93 7.59
C LEU A 156 20.32 -0.26 6.44
N VAL A 157 19.63 0.06 5.33
CA VAL A 157 20.25 0.73 4.17
C VAL A 157 20.76 2.13 4.54
N THR A 158 20.02 2.85 5.39
CA THR A 158 20.38 4.22 5.84
C THR A 158 21.63 4.22 6.70
N LEU A 159 21.82 3.21 7.56
CA LEU A 159 22.92 3.15 8.52
C LEU A 159 24.14 2.40 8.00
N LEU A 160 23.96 1.41 7.12
CA LEU A 160 25.05 0.56 6.65
C LEU A 160 26.07 1.33 5.81
N VAL A 161 25.60 2.30 5.00
CA VAL A 161 26.49 3.13 4.18
C VAL A 161 27.34 4.09 5.04
N PRO A 162 26.78 4.89 5.97
CA PRO A 162 27.57 5.70 6.88
C PRO A 162 28.52 4.89 7.76
N VAL A 163 28.05 3.79 8.36
CA VAL A 163 28.89 2.97 9.26
C VAL A 163 30.06 2.34 8.50
N GLY A 164 29.83 1.85 7.29
CA GLY A 164 30.91 1.30 6.44
C GLY A 164 31.98 2.32 6.09
N LEU A 165 31.58 3.55 5.74
CA LEU A 165 32.51 4.63 5.40
C LEU A 165 33.30 5.14 6.61
N ILE A 166 32.68 5.25 7.79
CA ILE A 166 33.39 5.57 9.03
C ILE A 166 34.41 4.48 9.35
N GLY A 167 34.02 3.21 9.28
CA GLY A 167 34.91 2.08 9.55
C GLY A 167 36.15 2.10 8.65
N LEU A 168 35.97 2.40 7.36
CA LEU A 168 37.07 2.53 6.41
C LEU A 168 37.96 3.74 6.71
N GLY A 169 37.39 4.91 7.01
CA GLY A 169 38.19 6.09 7.31
C GLY A 169 38.92 6.02 8.66
N VAL A 170 38.38 5.31 9.65
CA VAL A 170 39.11 4.99 10.90
C VAL A 170 40.28 4.06 10.61
N TRP A 171 40.11 3.04 9.76
CA TRP A 171 41.21 2.16 9.34
C TRP A 171 42.35 2.98 8.70
N TRP A 172 42.00 3.92 7.82
CA TRP A 172 42.97 4.79 7.14
C TRP A 172 43.43 6.01 7.95
N GLN A 173 43.22 6.02 9.27
CA GLN A 173 43.70 7.09 10.18
C GLN A 173 43.31 8.51 9.73
N SER A 174 42.13 8.63 9.12
CA SER A 174 41.69 9.91 8.57
C SER A 174 41.27 10.88 9.66
N ASP A 175 41.39 12.18 9.37
CA ASP A 175 41.04 13.24 10.30
C ASP A 175 39.59 13.11 10.80
N LEU A 176 39.42 13.09 12.12
CA LEU A 176 38.13 12.96 12.80
C LEU A 176 37.18 14.08 12.39
N PHE A 177 37.68 15.30 12.19
CA PHE A 177 36.84 16.43 11.77
C PHE A 177 36.20 16.16 10.39
N PHE A 178 36.99 15.62 9.47
CA PHE A 178 36.57 15.29 8.12
C PHE A 178 35.58 14.11 8.08
N LEU A 179 35.81 13.11 8.94
CA LEU A 179 34.90 11.98 9.15
C LEU A 179 33.52 12.45 9.67
N PHE A 180 33.49 13.36 10.64
CA PHE A 180 32.23 13.91 11.14
C PHE A 180 31.48 14.76 10.09
N LEU A 181 32.21 15.55 9.30
CA LEU A 181 31.61 16.38 8.24
C LEU A 181 31.00 15.53 7.13
N SER A 182 31.69 14.46 6.70
CA SER A 182 31.18 13.52 5.69
C SER A 182 29.98 12.70 6.20
N LEU A 183 29.94 12.38 7.49
CA LEU A 183 28.80 11.77 8.17
C LEU A 183 27.51 12.60 8.03
N GLY A 184 27.60 13.91 8.28
CA GLY A 184 26.45 14.81 8.14
C GLY A 184 25.84 14.79 6.73
N TRP A 185 26.71 14.83 5.71
CA TRP A 185 26.30 14.73 4.31
C TRP A 185 25.72 13.37 3.94
N LEU A 186 26.31 12.27 4.42
CA LEU A 186 25.80 10.92 4.18
C LEU A 186 24.44 10.69 4.81
N VAL A 187 24.19 11.22 6.02
CA VAL A 187 22.89 11.14 6.67
C VAL A 187 21.83 11.91 5.89
N LEU A 188 22.13 13.16 5.51
CA LEU A 188 21.24 13.97 4.67
C LEU A 188 20.88 13.26 3.37
N LEU A 189 21.88 12.64 2.73
CA LEU A 189 21.69 11.95 1.47
C LEU A 189 20.90 10.65 1.63
N SER A 190 21.13 9.87 2.68
CA SER A 190 20.32 8.67 2.98
C SER A 190 18.86 9.03 3.28
N VAL A 191 18.60 10.14 3.98
CA VAL A 191 17.24 10.66 4.20
C VAL A 191 16.59 11.03 2.86
N PHE A 192 17.32 11.74 1.99
CA PHE A 192 16.83 12.08 0.65
C PHE A 192 16.55 10.84 -0.20
N LEU A 193 17.41 9.82 -0.13
CA LEU A 193 17.25 8.57 -0.86
C LEU A 193 16.01 7.81 -0.39
N ASN A 194 15.78 7.71 0.92
CA ASN A 194 14.56 7.11 1.49
C ASN A 194 13.30 7.84 1.05
N TYR A 195 13.32 9.17 1.06
CA TYR A 195 12.21 9.98 0.60
C TYR A 195 11.92 9.74 -0.89
N SER A 196 12.96 9.73 -1.72
CA SER A 196 12.86 9.48 -3.16
C SER A 196 12.41 8.03 -3.49
N LEU A 197 12.87 7.05 -2.72
CA LEU A 197 12.45 5.65 -2.84
C LEU A 197 10.94 5.49 -2.62
N ALA A 198 10.38 6.16 -1.59
CA ALA A 198 8.94 6.12 -1.33
C ALA A 198 8.10 6.72 -2.46
N GLN A 199 8.62 7.74 -3.17
CA GLN A 199 7.96 8.31 -4.34
C GLN A 199 8.09 7.44 -5.60
N THR A 200 9.22 6.78 -5.76
CA THR A 200 9.50 5.91 -6.91
C THR A 200 8.75 4.58 -6.82
N PHE A 201 8.49 4.12 -5.60
CA PHE A 201 7.79 2.90 -5.30
C PHE A 201 6.53 3.22 -4.50
N PRO A 202 5.38 3.48 -5.13
CA PRO A 202 4.18 3.81 -4.37
C PRO A 202 3.57 2.59 -3.70
N TYR A 203 2.95 2.79 -2.54
CA TYR A 203 2.23 1.77 -1.78
C TYR A 203 1.10 1.15 -2.60
N ILE A 204 0.22 1.99 -3.16
CA ILE A 204 -0.86 1.57 -4.05
C ILE A 204 -0.65 2.17 -5.42
N THR A 205 -0.77 1.32 -6.44
CA THR A 205 -0.74 1.74 -7.85
C THR A 205 -1.93 1.15 -8.59
N PHE A 206 -2.61 1.96 -9.41
CA PHE A 206 -3.66 1.46 -10.30
C PHE A 206 -3.05 0.96 -11.60
N GLN A 207 -3.49 -0.21 -12.06
CA GLN A 207 -3.18 -0.67 -13.40
C GLN A 207 -3.90 0.27 -14.39
N THR A 208 -3.11 0.98 -15.19
CA THR A 208 -3.54 1.98 -16.18
C THR A 208 -3.02 1.59 -17.56
N ASP A 209 -3.65 2.05 -18.63
CA ASP A 209 -3.14 1.81 -20.00
C ASP A 209 -1.73 2.41 -20.14
N LYS A 210 -0.83 1.62 -20.74
CA LYS A 210 0.61 1.91 -20.83
C LYS A 210 0.86 3.29 -21.45
N ARG A 211 1.05 4.29 -20.60
CA ARG A 211 1.83 5.49 -20.91
C ARG A 211 3.06 5.46 -20.02
N PHE A 212 4.23 5.51 -20.65
CA PHE A 212 5.51 5.61 -19.96
C PHE A 212 5.41 6.72 -18.91
N HIS A 213 5.55 6.35 -17.64
CA HIS A 213 5.54 7.32 -16.55
C HIS A 213 6.88 8.07 -16.60
N LEU A 214 6.94 9.13 -17.42
CA LEU A 214 8.10 10.02 -17.54
C LEU A 214 8.60 10.44 -16.15
N ARG A 215 7.68 10.65 -15.20
CA ARG A 215 7.99 10.89 -13.78
C ARG A 215 8.78 9.75 -13.13
N SER A 216 8.38 8.49 -13.31
CA SER A 216 9.14 7.35 -12.76
C SER A 216 10.53 7.26 -13.36
N LEU A 217 10.69 7.63 -14.63
CA LEU A 217 11.99 7.69 -15.29
C LEU A 217 12.83 8.84 -14.71
N LEU A 218 12.24 10.03 -14.55
CA LEU A 218 12.89 11.19 -13.95
C LEU A 218 13.29 10.94 -12.48
N TYR A 219 12.46 10.25 -11.70
CA TYR A 219 12.81 9.84 -10.34
C TYR A 219 13.90 8.76 -10.32
N GLY A 220 13.88 7.81 -11.26
CA GLY A 220 14.97 6.85 -11.42
C GLY A 220 16.28 7.54 -11.82
N LEU A 221 16.21 8.56 -12.68
CA LEU A 221 17.34 9.37 -13.12
C LEU A 221 17.88 10.24 -11.98
N SER A 222 17.01 10.85 -11.17
CA SER A 222 17.45 11.61 -9.99
C SER A 222 18.09 10.70 -8.94
N LEU A 223 17.57 9.48 -8.75
CA LEU A 223 18.16 8.50 -7.84
C LEU A 223 19.53 8.02 -8.36
N LEU A 224 19.66 7.74 -9.65
CA LEU A 224 20.96 7.43 -10.29
C LEU A 224 21.96 8.58 -10.16
N LEU A 225 21.51 9.83 -10.34
CA LEU A 225 22.35 11.02 -10.22
C LEU A 225 22.81 11.21 -8.77
N VAL A 226 21.94 10.99 -7.78
CA VAL A 226 22.30 11.02 -6.37
C VAL A 226 23.32 9.91 -6.04
N ILE A 227 23.14 8.70 -6.56
CA ILE A 227 24.11 7.60 -6.41
C ILE A 227 25.45 7.94 -7.08
N ALA A 228 25.42 8.56 -8.26
CA ALA A 228 26.64 8.95 -8.98
C ALA A 228 27.40 10.05 -8.24
N VAL A 229 26.68 11.05 -7.70
CA VAL A 229 27.27 12.12 -6.90
C VAL A 229 27.84 11.59 -5.59
N THR A 230 27.18 10.65 -4.92
CA THR A 230 27.78 10.00 -3.74
C THR A 230 28.99 9.16 -4.08
N ALA A 231 28.92 8.34 -5.13
CA ALA A 231 30.05 7.54 -5.55
C ALA A 231 31.25 8.43 -5.91
N GLY A 232 31.01 9.54 -6.61
CA GLY A 232 32.04 10.54 -6.93
C GLY A 232 32.59 11.23 -5.68
N TYR A 233 31.73 11.62 -4.73
CA TYR A 233 32.18 12.22 -3.47
C TYR A 233 33.01 11.22 -2.65
N VAL A 234 32.56 9.97 -2.52
CA VAL A 234 33.30 8.90 -1.84
C VAL A 234 34.64 8.62 -2.54
N TYR A 235 34.67 8.60 -3.86
CA TYR A 235 35.91 8.45 -4.62
C TYR A 235 36.89 9.60 -4.36
N LEU A 236 36.42 10.85 -4.38
CA LEU A 236 37.24 12.02 -4.06
C LEU A 236 37.74 11.99 -2.60
N LEU A 237 36.90 11.56 -1.66
CA LEU A 237 37.30 11.34 -0.26
C LEU A 237 38.43 10.31 -0.16
N VAL A 238 38.27 9.17 -0.85
CA VAL A 238 39.26 8.09 -0.89
C VAL A 238 40.58 8.55 -1.51
N MET A 239 40.53 9.25 -2.65
CA MET A 239 41.73 9.77 -3.32
C MET A 239 42.47 10.79 -2.44
N ARG A 240 41.73 11.71 -1.80
CA ARG A 240 42.33 12.71 -0.90
C ARG A 240 42.93 12.08 0.36
N MET A 241 42.30 11.03 0.89
CA MET A 241 42.86 10.26 2.00
C MET A 241 44.10 9.47 1.59
N HIS A 242 44.17 8.97 0.35
CA HIS A 242 45.37 8.33 -0.17
C HIS A 242 46.52 9.32 -0.36
N GLU A 243 46.26 10.51 -0.94
CA GLU A 243 47.27 11.56 -1.10
C GLU A 243 47.86 12.02 0.24
N LEU A 244 47.01 12.21 1.27
CA LEU A 244 47.44 12.58 2.62
C LEU A 244 48.24 11.48 3.32
N ALA A 245 48.08 10.22 2.94
CA ALA A 245 48.86 9.10 3.50
C ALA A 245 50.22 8.89 2.80
N THR A 246 50.41 9.49 1.62
CA THR A 246 51.66 9.40 0.82
C THR A 246 52.60 10.60 0.97
N LEU A 247 52.17 11.64 1.69
CA LEU A 247 52.97 12.80 2.10
C LEU A 247 53.54 12.59 3.50
#